data_AF-A0AA42ZSF3-F1
#
_entry.id   AF-A0AA42ZSF3-F1
#
_cell.length_a   1.000
_cell.length_b   1.000
_cell.length_c   1.000
_cell.angle_alpha   90.00
_cell.angle_beta   90.00
_cell.angle_gamma   90.00
#
_symmetry.space_group_name_H-M   'P 1'
#
loop_
_entity.id
_entity.type
_entity.pdbx_description
1 polymer ?
#
loop_
_entity_poly.entity_id
_entity_poly.type
_entity_poly.pdbx_seq_one_letter_code
_entity_poly.pdbx_strand_id
1 'polypeptide(L)'
;MSFILAGERDDDVVAAFQNYRQYIEGLKDWFPRGAYELAVSDWYFDFTDHKCPHDAWLEELSIIENSKGERNEIRTSSIRIRLLGAYHDGFIEFHYSKVFQCDLRGHRIDRGHRDWRYDEFRLSESGHLLHEIEWDGFGETGRWLIEADDVEYRWLTGPV
;
A
#
# COMPACT_ATOMS: atom_id res chain seq x y z
N MET A 1 -1.12 -20.09 2.49
CA MET A 1 0.08 -19.73 1.72
C MET A 1 0.64 -18.48 2.35
N SER A 2 1.94 -18.43 2.53
CA SER A 2 2.63 -17.30 3.14
C SER A 2 3.15 -16.40 2.00
N PHE A 3 2.74 -15.13 2.02
CA PHE A 3 3.15 -14.10 1.07
C PHE A 3 4.17 -13.16 1.74
N ILE A 4 4.30 -11.92 1.26
CA ILE A 4 5.33 -10.98 1.70
C ILE A 4 5.12 -10.58 3.17
N LEU A 5 3.88 -10.45 3.63
CA LEU A 5 3.59 -10.02 5.01
C LEU A 5 3.29 -11.16 6.00
N ALA A 6 3.53 -12.40 5.58
CA ALA A 6 3.42 -13.55 6.46
C ALA A 6 4.57 -13.60 7.48
N GLY A 7 4.29 -14.10 8.69
CA GLY A 7 5.28 -14.19 9.77
C GLY A 7 6.48 -15.07 9.45
N GLU A 8 6.35 -16.03 8.51
CA GLU A 8 7.45 -16.89 8.06
C GLU A 8 8.25 -16.30 6.89
N ARG A 9 7.97 -15.07 6.41
CA ARG A 9 8.72 -14.45 5.29
C ARG A 9 10.23 -14.50 5.53
N ASP A 10 10.66 -14.17 6.74
CA ASP A 10 12.09 -14.03 7.05
C ASP A 10 12.84 -15.38 7.04
N ASP A 11 12.10 -16.52 7.05
CA ASP A 11 12.68 -17.86 6.90
C ASP A 11 13.05 -18.16 5.43
N ASP A 12 12.27 -17.67 4.47
CA ASP A 12 12.51 -17.81 3.02
C ASP A 12 11.85 -16.67 2.21
N VAL A 13 12.55 -15.54 2.15
CA VAL A 13 12.08 -14.33 1.45
C VAL A 13 11.85 -14.61 -0.04
N VAL A 14 12.71 -15.41 -0.67
CA VAL A 14 12.61 -15.71 -2.10
C VAL A 14 11.33 -16.47 -2.40
N ALA A 15 11.02 -17.50 -1.60
CA ALA A 15 9.77 -18.25 -1.74
C ALA A 15 8.55 -17.37 -1.47
N ALA A 16 8.58 -16.48 -0.47
CA ALA A 16 7.48 -15.57 -0.17
C ALA A 16 7.12 -14.68 -1.37
N PHE A 17 8.11 -14.05 -2.00
CA PHE A 17 7.91 -13.24 -3.21
C PHE A 17 7.47 -14.08 -4.42
N GLN A 18 7.98 -15.30 -4.58
CA GLN A 18 7.54 -16.20 -5.65
C GLN A 18 6.07 -16.62 -5.49
N ASN A 19 5.66 -16.99 -4.28
CA ASN A 19 4.28 -17.35 -3.96
C ASN A 19 3.35 -16.15 -4.22
N TYR A 20 3.77 -14.95 -3.82
CA TYR A 20 3.02 -13.73 -4.07
C TYR A 20 2.83 -13.46 -5.57
N ARG A 21 3.88 -13.57 -6.38
CA ARG A 21 3.77 -13.42 -7.85
C ARG A 21 2.85 -14.46 -8.48
N GLN A 22 2.91 -15.72 -8.03
CA GLN A 22 2.01 -16.77 -8.51
C GLN A 22 0.55 -16.49 -8.15
N TYR A 23 0.31 -15.95 -6.95
CA TYR A 23 -1.02 -15.55 -6.49
C TYR A 23 -1.60 -14.42 -7.36
N ILE A 24 -0.82 -13.37 -7.62
CA ILE A 24 -1.23 -12.26 -8.48
C ILE A 24 -1.53 -12.74 -9.90
N GLU A 25 -0.67 -13.56 -10.50
CA GLU A 25 -0.90 -14.06 -11.86
C GLU A 25 -2.12 -14.99 -11.94
N GLY A 26 -2.33 -15.84 -10.94
CA GLY A 26 -3.49 -16.74 -10.87
C GLY A 26 -4.84 -16.01 -10.73
N LEU A 27 -4.83 -14.74 -10.32
CA LEU A 27 -6.02 -13.91 -10.10
C LEU A 27 -6.08 -12.68 -11.00
N LYS A 28 -5.24 -12.61 -12.04
CA LYS A 28 -5.14 -11.47 -12.95
C LYS A 28 -6.48 -10.89 -13.42
N ASP A 29 -7.41 -11.75 -13.81
CA ASP A 29 -8.71 -11.33 -14.35
C ASP A 29 -9.67 -10.75 -13.30
N TRP A 30 -9.33 -10.88 -12.01
CA TRP A 30 -10.14 -10.46 -10.86
C TRP A 30 -9.53 -9.28 -10.11
N PHE A 31 -8.23 -9.02 -10.31
CA PHE A 31 -7.56 -7.93 -9.62
C PHE A 31 -8.00 -6.57 -10.16
N PRO A 32 -8.22 -5.58 -9.28
CA PRO A 32 -8.33 -4.18 -9.67
C PRO A 32 -7.11 -3.74 -10.47
N ARG A 33 -7.35 -2.91 -11.48
CA ARG A 33 -6.38 -2.63 -12.53
C ARG A 33 -5.14 -1.94 -11.95
N GLY A 34 -5.33 -0.91 -11.14
CA GLY A 34 -4.23 -0.14 -10.56
C GLY A 34 -3.36 -1.01 -9.66
N ALA A 35 -3.97 -1.81 -8.79
CA ALA A 35 -3.25 -2.77 -7.95
C ALA A 35 -2.47 -3.81 -8.76
N TYR A 36 -3.07 -4.39 -9.81
CA TYR A 36 -2.38 -5.35 -10.67
C TYR A 36 -1.19 -4.71 -11.38
N GLU A 37 -1.37 -3.54 -11.99
CA GLU A 37 -0.30 -2.81 -12.70
C GLU A 37 0.91 -2.55 -11.79
N LEU A 38 0.69 -2.22 -10.51
CA LEU A 38 1.77 -2.07 -9.53
C LEU A 38 2.43 -3.42 -9.21
N ALA A 39 1.62 -4.41 -8.83
CA ALA A 39 2.10 -5.71 -8.36
C ALA A 39 2.95 -6.47 -9.39
N VAL A 40 2.67 -6.30 -10.69
CA VAL A 40 3.39 -6.97 -11.79
C VAL A 40 4.46 -6.11 -12.46
N SER A 41 4.62 -4.87 -12.04
CA SER A 41 5.66 -4.00 -12.59
C SER A 41 7.06 -4.51 -12.22
N ASP A 42 8.05 -4.11 -13.02
CA ASP A 42 9.46 -4.39 -12.77
C ASP A 42 10.06 -3.53 -11.65
N TRP A 43 9.41 -2.42 -11.29
CA TRP A 43 9.96 -1.42 -10.37
C TRP A 43 9.33 -1.42 -8.96
N TYR A 44 8.06 -1.81 -8.79
CA TYR A 44 7.34 -1.61 -7.52
C TYR A 44 7.96 -2.37 -6.34
N PHE A 45 8.57 -3.53 -6.60
CA PHE A 45 9.31 -4.32 -5.60
C PHE A 45 10.83 -4.34 -5.86
N ASP A 46 11.35 -3.44 -6.71
CA ASP A 46 12.80 -3.27 -6.92
C ASP A 46 13.30 -2.13 -6.03
N PHE A 47 14.02 -2.48 -4.95
CA PHE A 47 14.53 -1.51 -3.98
C PHE A 47 15.61 -0.58 -4.56
N THR A 48 16.06 -0.82 -5.78
CA THR A 48 16.97 0.07 -6.51
C THR A 48 16.24 1.11 -7.37
N ASP A 49 14.93 0.95 -7.61
CA ASP A 49 14.13 1.95 -8.31
C ASP A 49 13.63 3.03 -7.34
N HIS A 50 13.81 4.29 -7.72
CA HIS A 50 13.46 5.45 -6.89
C HIS A 50 11.95 5.58 -6.64
N LYS A 51 11.13 4.93 -7.47
CA LYS A 51 9.67 4.90 -7.36
C LYS A 51 9.18 3.84 -6.39
N CYS A 52 10.03 2.90 -5.98
CA CYS A 52 9.66 1.84 -5.04
C CYS A 52 9.24 2.46 -3.69
N PRO A 53 8.11 2.00 -3.09
CA PRO A 53 7.69 2.48 -1.77
C PRO A 53 8.54 1.94 -0.63
N HIS A 54 9.33 0.88 -0.82
CA HIS A 54 10.23 0.37 0.21
C HIS A 54 11.18 1.47 0.69
N ASP A 55 11.40 1.57 2.00
CA ASP A 55 12.21 2.59 2.68
C ASP A 55 11.66 4.03 2.59
N ALA A 56 10.51 4.23 1.95
CA ALA A 56 9.89 5.55 1.85
C ALA A 56 9.29 6.00 3.21
N TRP A 57 9.33 7.30 3.47
CA TRP A 57 8.87 7.88 4.73
C TRP A 57 7.49 8.50 4.58
N LEU A 58 6.60 8.24 5.54
CA LEU A 58 5.27 8.85 5.55
C LEU A 58 5.36 10.36 5.80
N GLU A 59 4.85 11.14 4.86
CA GLU A 59 4.71 12.60 4.96
C GLU A 59 3.27 13.00 5.31
N GLU A 60 2.28 12.38 4.67
CA GLU A 60 0.87 12.68 4.87
C GLU A 60 -0.01 11.43 4.75
N LEU A 61 -1.01 11.33 5.63
CA LEU A 61 -2.16 10.46 5.47
C LEU A 61 -3.42 11.32 5.61
N SER A 62 -4.28 11.26 4.60
CA SER A 62 -5.55 11.99 4.56
C SER A 62 -6.72 11.01 4.34
N ILE A 63 -7.70 11.02 5.26
CA ILE A 63 -8.99 10.32 5.09
C ILE A 63 -10.05 11.38 4.78
N ILE A 64 -10.73 11.24 3.65
CA ILE A 64 -11.65 12.25 3.12
C ILE A 64 -13.02 11.62 2.90
N GLU A 65 -14.06 12.17 3.54
CA GLU A 65 -15.45 11.86 3.23
C GLU A 65 -15.96 12.74 2.10
N ASN A 66 -15.96 12.18 0.88
CA ASN A 66 -16.59 12.83 -0.25
C ASN A 66 -18.11 12.71 -0.12
N SER A 67 -18.84 13.77 -0.45
CA SER A 67 -20.29 13.78 -0.36
C SER A 67 -20.94 14.38 -1.61
N LYS A 68 -22.11 13.86 -1.95
CA LYS A 68 -22.95 14.32 -3.06
C LYS A 68 -24.44 14.17 -2.72
N GLY A 69 -25.29 14.71 -3.58
CA GLY A 69 -26.75 14.78 -3.37
C GLY A 69 -27.18 16.13 -2.84
N GLU A 70 -28.49 16.41 -2.83
CA GLU A 70 -29.02 17.72 -2.44
C GLU A 70 -28.67 18.09 -0.99
N ARG A 71 -28.48 17.09 -0.14
CA ARG A 71 -28.15 17.25 1.28
C ARG A 71 -26.76 16.74 1.63
N ASN A 72 -25.91 16.43 0.63
CA ASN A 72 -24.63 15.76 0.84
C ASN A 72 -24.78 14.40 1.58
N GLU A 73 -25.88 13.70 1.29
CA GLU A 73 -26.28 12.47 1.97
C GLU A 73 -25.59 11.22 1.45
N ILE A 74 -25.14 11.22 0.18
CA ILE A 74 -24.42 10.10 -0.40
C ILE A 74 -22.94 10.30 -0.11
N ARG A 75 -22.39 9.51 0.82
CA ARG A 75 -21.00 9.60 1.25
C ARG A 75 -20.15 8.43 0.75
N THR A 76 -18.92 8.75 0.39
CA THR A 76 -17.88 7.77 0.05
C THR A 76 -16.57 8.21 0.67
N SER A 77 -15.90 7.32 1.39
CA SER A 77 -14.59 7.58 1.95
C SER A 77 -13.50 7.34 0.91
N SER A 78 -12.49 8.20 0.90
CA SER A 78 -11.27 8.05 0.13
C SER A 78 -10.06 8.22 1.03
N ILE A 79 -8.95 7.59 0.68
CA ILE A 79 -7.68 7.73 1.40
C ILE A 79 -6.61 8.24 0.43
N ARG A 80 -5.77 9.16 0.91
CA ARG A 80 -4.53 9.58 0.23
C ARG A 80 -3.36 9.35 1.16
N ILE A 81 -2.29 8.79 0.63
CA ILE A 81 -1.02 8.61 1.32
C ILE A 81 0.04 9.31 0.49
N ARG A 82 0.85 10.15 1.13
CA ARG A 82 2.04 10.75 0.52
C ARG A 82 3.27 10.26 1.27
N LEU A 83 4.25 9.78 0.52
CA LEU A 83 5.55 9.37 1.03
C LEU A 83 6.66 10.21 0.39
N LEU A 84 7.72 10.46 1.14
CA LEU A 84 9.03 10.84 0.61
C LEU A 84 9.74 9.55 0.17
N GLY A 85 10.09 9.40 -1.12
CA GLY A 85 10.74 8.19 -1.63
C GLY A 85 12.10 7.96 -0.96
N ALA A 86 12.60 6.72 -0.90
CA ALA A 86 13.78 6.33 -0.12
C ALA A 86 15.07 7.11 -0.44
N TYR A 87 15.21 7.57 -1.69
CA TYR A 87 16.35 8.38 -2.15
C TYR A 87 16.18 9.87 -1.86
N HIS A 88 15.05 10.27 -1.27
CA HIS A 88 14.66 11.65 -0.95
C HIS A 88 14.70 12.61 -2.14
N ASP A 89 14.46 12.11 -3.36
CA ASP A 89 14.51 12.87 -4.62
C ASP A 89 13.16 12.94 -5.35
N GLY A 90 12.10 12.49 -4.69
CA GLY A 90 10.73 12.63 -5.16
C GLY A 90 9.73 12.13 -4.13
N PHE A 91 8.46 12.28 -4.48
CA PHE A 91 7.34 11.88 -3.64
C PHE A 91 6.51 10.80 -4.32
N ILE A 92 6.01 9.88 -3.50
CA ILE A 92 5.08 8.84 -3.90
C ILE A 92 3.70 9.22 -3.38
N GLU A 93 2.68 9.15 -4.22
CA GLU A 93 1.30 9.33 -3.80
C GLU A 93 0.46 8.10 -4.14
N PHE A 94 -0.21 7.55 -3.12
CA PHE A 94 -1.26 6.54 -3.29
C PHE A 94 -2.62 7.18 -3.05
N HIS A 95 -3.60 6.84 -3.91
CA HIS A 95 -4.97 7.31 -3.77
C HIS A 95 -5.96 6.17 -3.94
N TYR A 96 -6.80 5.98 -2.93
CA TYR A 96 -7.91 5.01 -2.91
C TYR A 96 -9.21 5.80 -3.03
N SER A 97 -9.86 5.73 -4.20
CA SER A 97 -11.05 6.54 -4.50
C SER A 97 -12.28 6.13 -3.70
N LYS A 98 -12.42 4.85 -3.38
CA LYS A 98 -13.54 4.32 -2.59
C LYS A 98 -13.04 3.26 -1.62
N VAL A 99 -13.01 3.63 -0.34
CA VAL A 99 -12.58 2.78 0.77
C VAL A 99 -13.79 2.16 1.45
N PHE A 100 -13.73 0.84 1.67
CA PHE A 100 -14.74 0.05 2.36
C PHE A 100 -14.40 -0.16 3.83
N GLN A 101 -13.11 -0.38 4.13
CA GLN A 101 -12.60 -0.59 5.48
C GLN A 101 -11.16 -0.06 5.57
N CYS A 102 -10.78 0.48 6.73
CA CYS A 102 -9.38 0.79 7.02
C CYS A 102 -9.06 0.49 8.49
N ASP A 103 -7.96 -0.23 8.73
CA ASP A 103 -7.36 -0.44 10.06
C ASP A 103 -5.93 0.09 10.00
N LEU A 104 -5.65 1.15 10.76
CA LEU A 104 -4.38 1.85 10.74
C LEU A 104 -3.71 1.74 12.10
N ARG A 105 -2.88 0.71 12.27
CA ARG A 105 -2.20 0.45 13.55
C ARG A 105 -0.77 0.97 13.48
N GLY A 106 -0.50 2.03 14.23
CA GLY A 106 0.85 2.48 14.49
C GLY A 106 1.46 1.75 15.70
N HIS A 107 2.77 1.49 15.65
CA HIS A 107 3.55 1.07 16.81
C HIS A 107 4.63 2.11 17.10
N ARG A 108 4.67 2.64 18.33
CA ARG A 108 5.66 3.64 18.79
C ARG A 108 5.90 4.81 17.82
N ILE A 109 4.80 5.45 17.41
CA ILE A 109 4.80 6.56 16.45
C ILE A 109 5.22 7.91 17.06
N ASP A 110 5.78 7.94 18.27
CA ASP A 110 6.25 9.18 18.93
C ASP A 110 7.36 9.89 18.16
N ARG A 111 7.97 9.19 17.18
CA ARG A 111 8.96 9.72 16.24
C ARG A 111 8.59 9.46 14.77
N GLY A 112 7.30 9.35 14.47
CA GLY A 112 6.79 8.99 13.14
C GLY A 112 6.67 7.49 12.92
N HIS A 113 6.15 7.11 11.75
CA HIS A 113 5.91 5.71 11.36
C HIS A 113 7.18 4.98 10.90
N ARG A 114 8.30 5.70 10.75
CA ARG A 114 9.55 5.24 10.11
C ARG A 114 9.30 4.90 8.64
N ASP A 115 9.97 3.88 8.13
CA ASP A 115 9.94 3.44 6.76
C ASP A 115 8.81 2.45 6.48
N TRP A 116 8.24 2.58 5.28
CA TRP A 116 7.42 1.55 4.66
C TRP A 116 8.34 0.37 4.29
N ARG A 117 8.20 -0.75 4.99
CA ARG A 117 9.13 -1.89 4.88
C ARG A 117 8.71 -2.85 3.78
N TYR A 118 7.46 -3.30 3.84
CA TYR A 118 6.89 -4.23 2.88
C TYR A 118 5.40 -3.99 2.74
N ASP A 119 4.84 -4.36 1.60
CA ASP A 119 3.42 -4.36 1.35
C ASP A 119 3.01 -5.52 0.45
N GLU A 120 1.71 -5.79 0.43
CA GLU A 120 1.12 -6.70 -0.54
C GLU A 120 -0.33 -6.31 -0.86
N PHE A 121 -0.70 -6.56 -2.11
CA PHE A 121 -2.08 -6.50 -2.58
C PHE A 121 -2.74 -7.89 -2.58
N ARG A 122 -3.94 -7.99 -2.02
CA ARG A 122 -4.78 -9.19 -1.99
C ARG A 122 -6.21 -8.86 -2.40
N LEU A 123 -7.03 -9.89 -2.61
CA LEU A 123 -8.49 -9.75 -2.74
C LEU A 123 -9.18 -10.15 -1.44
N SER A 124 -10.17 -9.35 -1.02
CA SER A 124 -11.08 -9.73 0.06
C SER A 124 -12.06 -10.83 -0.39
N GLU A 125 -12.80 -11.43 0.55
CA GLU A 125 -13.85 -12.41 0.21
C GLU A 125 -14.95 -11.82 -0.69
N SER A 126 -15.12 -10.48 -0.65
CA SER A 126 -16.05 -9.75 -1.52
C SER A 126 -15.44 -9.34 -2.87
N GLY A 127 -14.17 -9.69 -3.13
CA GLY A 127 -13.45 -9.36 -4.36
C GLY A 127 -12.95 -7.91 -4.43
N HIS A 128 -12.88 -7.20 -3.30
CA HIS A 128 -12.29 -5.86 -3.25
C HIS A 128 -10.77 -5.93 -3.07
N LEU A 129 -10.07 -4.85 -3.41
CA LEU A 129 -8.64 -4.71 -3.11
C LEU A 129 -8.43 -4.69 -1.60
N LEU A 130 -7.49 -5.49 -1.12
CA LEU A 130 -6.84 -5.34 0.17
C LEU A 130 -5.41 -4.90 -0.06
N HIS A 131 -5.02 -3.76 0.49
CA HIS A 131 -3.63 -3.33 0.56
C HIS A 131 -3.19 -3.38 2.01
N GLU A 132 -2.25 -4.27 2.30
CA GLU A 132 -1.64 -4.41 3.62
C GLU A 132 -0.22 -3.87 3.58
N ILE A 133 0.12 -3.02 4.56
CA ILE A 133 1.39 -2.29 4.63
C ILE A 133 2.02 -2.56 5.99
N GLU A 134 3.26 -3.04 5.98
CA GLU A 134 4.13 -3.17 7.14
C GLU A 134 5.07 -1.96 7.24
N TRP A 135 5.04 -1.31 8.40
CA TRP A 135 5.95 -0.22 8.75
C TRP A 135 7.07 -0.76 9.62
N ASP A 136 8.32 -0.44 9.31
CA ASP A 136 9.44 -0.89 10.13
C ASP A 136 9.44 -0.24 11.51
N GLY A 137 9.88 -1.01 12.50
CA GLY A 137 10.13 -0.54 13.85
C GLY A 137 11.29 -1.33 14.42
N PHE A 138 12.10 -0.73 15.30
CA PHE A 138 13.02 -1.50 16.15
C PHE A 138 12.17 -2.38 17.10
N GLY A 139 11.74 -3.56 16.66
CA GLY A 139 10.85 -4.48 17.39
C GLY A 139 9.51 -4.73 16.69
N GLU A 140 8.40 -4.54 17.40
CA GLU A 140 7.05 -4.70 16.83
C GLU A 140 6.79 -3.67 15.72
N THR A 141 6.21 -4.12 14.62
CA THR A 141 5.94 -3.31 13.42
C THR A 141 4.55 -2.68 13.46
N GLY A 142 4.43 -1.49 12.86
CA GLY A 142 3.12 -0.93 12.54
C GLY A 142 2.51 -1.67 11.35
N ARG A 143 1.18 -1.75 11.29
CA ARG A 143 0.48 -2.42 10.19
C ARG A 143 -0.78 -1.68 9.79
N TRP A 144 -0.89 -1.37 8.52
CA TRP A 144 -2.10 -0.80 7.93
C TRP A 144 -2.76 -1.84 7.04
N LEU A 145 -4.09 -1.88 7.06
CA LEU A 145 -4.90 -2.68 6.16
C LEU A 145 -6.00 -1.80 5.58
N ILE A 146 -5.98 -1.60 4.27
CA ILE A 146 -6.96 -0.78 3.54
C ILE A 146 -7.72 -1.69 2.57
N GLU A 147 -9.04 -1.75 2.73
CA GLU A 147 -9.94 -2.38 1.75
C GLU A 147 -10.55 -1.29 0.85
N ALA A 148 -10.34 -1.39 -0.46
CA ALA A 148 -10.75 -0.37 -1.43
C ALA A 148 -11.24 -0.98 -2.75
N ASP A 149 -11.79 -0.15 -3.64
CA ASP A 149 -12.17 -0.55 -4.99
C ASP A 149 -10.94 -0.79 -5.89
N ASP A 150 -9.97 0.13 -5.83
CA ASP A 150 -8.68 0.05 -6.51
C ASP A 150 -7.68 1.01 -5.82
N VAL A 151 -6.48 1.16 -6.40
CA VAL A 151 -5.46 2.10 -5.96
C VAL A 151 -4.81 2.80 -7.16
N GLU A 152 -4.67 4.12 -7.09
CA GLU A 152 -3.85 4.90 -8.01
C GLU A 152 -2.49 5.19 -7.37
N TYR A 153 -1.42 5.06 -8.15
CA TYR A 153 -0.06 5.44 -7.76
C TYR A 153 0.45 6.59 -8.64
N ARG A 154 1.18 7.54 -8.03
CA ARG A 154 1.89 8.59 -8.77
C ARG A 154 3.28 8.81 -8.18
N TRP A 155 4.26 8.91 -9.07
CA TRP A 155 5.58 9.46 -8.75
C TRP A 155 5.61 10.93 -9.13
N LEU A 156 6.00 11.78 -8.18
CA LEU A 156 6.13 13.22 -8.37
C LEU A 156 7.58 13.62 -8.20
N THR A 157 8.19 14.09 -9.29
CA THR A 157 9.50 14.75 -9.25
C THR A 157 9.30 16.15 -8.67
N GLY A 158 9.72 16.38 -7.42
CA GLY A 158 9.69 17.69 -6.79
C GLY A 158 11.07 18.37 -6.84
N PRO A 159 11.16 19.72 -6.89
CA PRO A 159 12.39 20.41 -6.50
C PRO A 159 12.55 20.27 -4.98
N VAL A 160 13.76 19.94 -4.52
CA VAL A 160 14.17 19.99 -3.11
C VAL A 160 14.15 21.43 -2.61
#